data_AF-A0A7S0WLN6-F1
#
_entry.id   AF-A0A7S0WLN6-F1
#
_cell.length_a   1.000
_cell.length_b   1.000
_cell.length_c   1.000
_cell.angle_alpha   90.00
_cell.angle_beta   90.00
_cell.angle_gamma   90.00
#
_symmetry.space_group_name_H-M   'P 1'
#
loop_
_entity.id
_entity.type
_entity.pdbx_description
1 polymer ?
#
loop_
_entity_poly.entity_id
_entity_poly.type
_entity_poly.pdbx_seq_one_letter_code
_entity_poly.pdbx_strand_id
1 'polypeptide(L)'
;LKVYSLPDMSPLTRVQLLREMRLHLGLSHPNIVAMFAAFIEQGTLIEDAGGGGMDLRRARYNHVVIVQEFAEQGDLLRMLKRYGGTLPERVAVNEVLRPLLHALTYMHGRGVVHRDLKPGNVLFDR
;
A
#
# COMPACT_ATOMS: atom_id res chain seq x y z
N LEU A 1 5.35 5.21 -2.56
CA LEU A 1 4.26 5.80 -3.36
C LEU A 1 3.38 4.69 -3.90
N LYS A 2 2.05 4.78 -3.78
CA LYS A 2 1.09 3.89 -4.47
C LYS A 2 0.18 4.75 -5.35
N VAL A 3 -0.08 4.31 -6.58
CA VAL A 3 -0.90 5.04 -7.56
C VAL A 3 -2.00 4.12 -8.08
N TYR A 4 -3.21 4.64 -8.11
CA TYR A 4 -4.43 3.88 -8.37
C TYR A 4 -5.28 4.59 -9.44
N SER A 5 -5.51 3.95 -10.59
CA SER A 5 -6.40 4.45 -11.65
C SER A 5 -7.86 4.29 -11.25
N LEU A 6 -8.53 5.42 -11.00
CA LEU A 6 -9.96 5.40 -10.68
C LEU A 6 -10.81 4.87 -11.84
N PRO A 7 -10.61 5.28 -13.12
CA PRO A 7 -11.41 4.78 -14.25
C PRO A 7 -11.50 3.25 -14.32
N ASP A 8 -10.42 2.55 -14.00
CA ASP A 8 -10.32 1.09 -14.11
C ASP A 8 -10.89 0.34 -12.89
N MET A 9 -11.30 1.06 -11.84
CA MET A 9 -11.79 0.47 -10.60
C MET A 9 -13.30 0.32 -10.55
N SER A 10 -13.72 -0.88 -10.11
CA SER A 10 -15.10 -1.13 -9.72
C SER A 10 -15.56 -0.20 -8.58
N PRO A 11 -16.86 0.11 -8.47
CA PRO A 11 -17.39 0.93 -7.37
C PRO A 11 -17.01 0.41 -5.98
N LEU A 12 -17.04 -0.92 -5.78
CA LEU A 12 -16.68 -1.54 -4.50
C LEU A 12 -15.21 -1.31 -4.16
N THR A 13 -14.31 -1.45 -5.14
CA THR A 13 -12.87 -1.21 -4.97
C THR A 13 -12.59 0.23 -4.57
N ARG A 14 -13.31 1.20 -5.15
CA ARG A 14 -13.18 2.62 -4.79
C ARG A 14 -13.58 2.87 -3.34
N VAL A 15 -14.69 2.28 -2.88
CA VAL A 15 -15.14 2.39 -1.48
C VAL A 15 -14.13 1.76 -0.53
N GLN A 16 -13.55 0.61 -0.90
CA GLN A 16 -12.51 -0.05 -0.11
C GLN A 16 -11.25 0.82 0.01
N LEU A 17 -10.77 1.39 -1.11
CA LEU A 17 -9.61 2.27 -1.14
C LEU A 17 -9.80 3.51 -0.25
N LEU A 18 -10.94 4.18 -0.37
CA LEU A 18 -11.26 5.35 0.46
C LEU A 18 -11.32 5.00 1.96
N ARG A 19 -11.87 3.82 2.29
CA ARG A 19 -11.90 3.34 3.68
C ARG A 19 -10.50 3.04 4.21
N GLU A 20 -9.65 2.41 3.41
CA GLU A 20 -8.25 2.15 3.76
C GLU A 20 -7.52 3.46 4.06
N MET A 21 -7.56 4.42 3.13
CA MET A 21 -6.94 5.74 3.30
C MET A 21 -7.42 6.43 4.59
N ARG A 22 -8.74 6.47 4.81
CA ARG A 22 -9.32 7.14 5.98
C ARG A 22 -8.88 6.52 7.30
N LEU A 23 -8.83 5.19 7.37
CA LEU A 23 -8.38 4.50 8.58
C LEU A 23 -6.88 4.69 8.79
N HIS A 24 -6.09 4.51 7.74
CA HIS A 24 -4.64 4.52 7.79
C HIS A 24 -4.07 5.90 8.14
N LEU A 25 -4.64 6.99 7.61
CA LEU A 25 -4.29 8.37 8.00
C LEU A 25 -4.44 8.63 9.51
N GLY A 26 -5.31 7.89 10.20
CA GLY A 26 -5.53 8.01 11.64
C GLY A 26 -4.64 7.09 12.50
N LEU A 27 -3.77 6.28 11.89
CA LEU A 27 -2.88 5.37 12.62
C LEU A 27 -1.49 6.00 12.75
N SER A 28 -0.97 6.03 13.98
CA SER A 28 0.38 6.46 14.29
C SER A 28 0.98 5.47 15.28
N HIS A 29 1.87 4.61 14.80
CA HIS A 29 2.49 3.56 15.58
C HIS A 29 3.82 3.14 14.93
N PRO A 30 4.90 2.88 15.69
CA PRO A 30 6.22 2.57 15.12
C PRO A 30 6.27 1.27 14.29
N ASN A 31 5.30 0.38 14.44
CA ASN A 31 5.19 -0.86 13.65
C ASN A 31 4.03 -0.83 12.63
N ILE A 32 3.56 0.36 12.25
CA ILE A 32 2.59 0.56 11.18
C ILE A 32 3.18 1.60 10.24
N VAL A 33 3.30 1.25 8.95
CA VAL A 33 3.82 2.14 7.90
C VAL A 33 3.11 3.48 7.99
N ALA A 34 3.83 4.59 8.08
CA ALA A 34 3.18 5.90 8.13
C ALA A 34 2.57 6.27 6.77
N MET A 35 1.32 6.75 6.76
CA MET A 35 0.70 7.37 5.59
C MET A 35 0.81 8.90 5.73
N PHE A 36 1.63 9.53 4.91
CA PHE A 36 1.91 10.97 4.98
C PHE A 36 0.85 11.81 4.28
N ALA A 37 0.35 11.34 3.13
CA ALA A 37 -0.66 12.05 2.35
C ALA A 37 -1.41 11.10 1.44
N ALA A 38 -2.64 11.48 1.08
CA ALA A 38 -3.37 10.85 0.00
C ALA A 38 -4.17 11.92 -0.75
N PHE A 39 -4.00 11.99 -2.07
CA PHE A 39 -4.61 13.02 -2.91
C PHE A 39 -5.03 12.47 -4.27
N ILE A 40 -5.91 13.23 -4.93
CA ILE A 40 -6.39 12.90 -6.27
C ILE A 40 -5.61 13.75 -7.28
N GLU A 41 -5.02 13.10 -8.26
CA GLU A 41 -4.34 13.74 -9.39
C GLU A 41 -5.18 13.56 -10.66
N GLN A 42 -5.49 14.67 -11.33
CA GLN A 42 -6.28 14.69 -12.56
C GLN A 42 -5.52 15.43 -13.64
N GLY A 43 -5.56 14.90 -14.86
CA GLY A 43 -4.94 15.54 -16.00
C GLY A 43 -5.43 15.00 -17.33
N THR A 44 -4.87 15.55 -18.40
CA THR A 44 -5.10 15.08 -19.77
C THR A 44 -3.76 14.72 -20.38
N LEU A 45 -3.59 13.46 -20.76
CA LEU A 45 -2.50 13.04 -21.61
C LEU A 45 -2.87 13.37 -23.05
N ILE A 46 -1.91 13.95 -23.76
CA ILE A 46 -1.97 14.14 -25.20
C ILE A 46 -1.17 12.98 -25.78
N GLU A 47 -1.87 12.02 -26.37
CA GLU A 47 -1.24 10.91 -27.06
C GLU A 47 -1.23 11.19 -28.56
N ASP A 48 -0.05 11.10 -29.17
CA ASP A 48 0.05 11.02 -30.61
C ASP A 48 -0.62 9.72 -31.05
N ALA A 49 -1.71 9.83 -31.79
CA ALA A 49 -2.49 8.70 -32.27
C ALA A 49 -1.78 7.98 -33.44
N GLY A 50 -0.47 7.75 -33.34
CA GLY A 50 0.33 6.79 -34.13
C GLY A 50 0.18 6.79 -35.66
N GLY A 51 -0.48 7.77 -36.27
CA GLY A 51 -0.96 7.63 -37.64
C GLY A 51 -1.20 8.96 -38.31
N GLY A 52 -0.12 9.66 -38.66
CA GLY A 52 0.00 10.62 -39.79
C GLY A 52 -1.04 11.75 -39.94
N GLY A 53 -2.00 11.86 -39.03
CA GLY A 53 -3.14 12.74 -39.09
C GLY A 53 -3.27 13.49 -37.78
N MET A 54 -3.72 14.73 -37.89
CA MET A 54 -3.82 15.74 -36.83
C MET A 54 -4.96 15.45 -35.83
N ASP A 55 -5.18 14.19 -35.44
CA ASP A 55 -6.17 13.80 -34.43
C ASP A 55 -5.44 13.38 -33.15
N LEU A 56 -5.09 14.39 -32.34
CA LEU A 56 -4.55 14.18 -30.99
C LEU A 56 -5.64 13.60 -30.09
N ARG A 57 -5.46 12.36 -29.62
CA ARG A 57 -6.37 11.79 -28.63
C ARG A 57 -6.05 12.38 -27.25
N ARG A 58 -7.06 12.99 -26.63
CA ARG A 58 -6.99 13.48 -25.25
C ARG A 58 -7.53 12.41 -24.31
N ALA A 59 -6.62 11.71 -23.62
CA ALA A 59 -7.01 10.77 -22.58
C ALA A 59 -7.01 11.49 -21.22
N ARG A 60 -8.16 11.57 -20.56
CA ARG A 60 -8.24 12.07 -19.18
C ARG A 60 -7.83 10.96 -18.22
N TYR A 61 -6.96 11.27 -17.27
CA TYR A 61 -6.65 10.37 -16.16
C TYR A 61 -7.14 10.95 -14.84
N ASN A 62 -7.43 10.04 -13.91
CA ASN A 62 -7.87 10.37 -12.56
C ASN A 62 -7.29 9.32 -11.62
N HIS A 63 -6.20 9.69 -10.95
CA HIS A 63 -5.43 8.80 -10.08
C HIS A 63 -5.63 9.17 -8.61
N VAL A 64 -5.72 8.16 -7.75
CA VAL A 64 -5.48 8.34 -6.32
C VAL A 64 -4.00 8.05 -6.07
N VAL A 65 -3.32 9.00 -5.46
CA VAL A 65 -1.91 8.91 -5.09
C VAL A 65 -1.82 8.83 -3.57
N ILE A 66 -1.15 7.80 -3.07
CA ILE A 66 -0.89 7.57 -1.65
C ILE A 66 0.61 7.68 -1.39
N VAL A 67 0.98 8.63 -0.53
CA VAL A 67 2.33 8.86 -0.05
C VAL A 67 2.46 8.22 1.32
N GLN A 68 3.42 7.31 1.45
CA GLN A 68 3.66 6.54 2.66
C GLN A 68 5.16 6.36 2.86
N GLU A 69 5.54 6.01 4.08
CA GLU A 69 6.88 5.57 4.46
C GLU A 69 7.41 4.48 3.51
N PHE A 70 8.71 4.54 3.25
CA PHE A 70 9.38 3.63 2.35
C PHE A 70 10.15 2.58 3.15
N ALA A 71 9.70 1.32 3.07
CA ALA A 71 10.37 0.18 3.69
C ALA A 71 11.33 -0.47 2.68
N GLU A 72 12.64 -0.20 2.82
CA GLU A 72 13.62 -0.54 1.78
C GLU A 72 13.98 -2.04 1.70
N GLN A 73 13.78 -2.80 2.79
CA GLN A 73 14.24 -4.20 2.88
C GLN A 73 13.24 -5.23 2.32
N GLY A 74 12.11 -4.74 1.81
CA GLY A 74 11.05 -5.55 1.23
C GLY A 74 10.11 -6.14 2.27
N ASP A 75 9.45 -7.24 1.91
CA ASP A 75 8.41 -7.86 2.71
C ASP A 75 8.82 -9.24 3.29
N LEU A 76 8.01 -9.74 4.23
CA LEU A 76 8.22 -11.03 4.87
C LEU A 76 8.16 -12.19 3.89
N LEU A 77 7.38 -12.08 2.80
CA LEU A 77 7.35 -13.13 1.77
C LEU A 77 8.72 -13.26 1.09
N ARG A 78 9.35 -12.13 0.75
CA ARG A 78 10.71 -12.10 0.19
C ARG A 78 11.74 -12.60 1.21
N MET A 79 11.60 -12.22 2.48
CA MET A 79 12.45 -12.74 3.56
C MET A 79 12.34 -14.27 3.67
N LEU A 80 11.13 -14.82 3.74
CA LEU A 80 10.89 -16.26 3.79
C LEU A 80 11.51 -16.99 2.60
N LYS A 81 11.37 -16.46 1.39
CA LYS A 81 12.00 -17.03 0.18
C LYS A 81 13.54 -17.07 0.31
N ARG A 82 14.16 -16.03 0.86
CA ARG A 82 15.63 -16.00 1.09
C ARG A 82 16.10 -17.07 2.09
N TYR A 83 15.27 -17.45 3.05
CA TYR A 83 15.57 -18.48 4.04
C TYR A 83 15.11 -19.89 3.65
N GLY A 84 14.65 -20.12 2.40
CA GLY A 84 14.18 -21.44 1.96
C GLY A 84 12.79 -21.82 2.48
N GLY A 85 11.97 -20.84 2.87
CA GLY A 85 10.55 -21.01 3.22
C GLY A 85 10.24 -21.03 4.71
N THR A 86 11.25 -21.09 5.58
CA THR A 86 11.07 -21.05 7.05
C THR A 86 12.06 -20.07 7.68
N LEU A 87 11.76 -19.53 8.86
CA LEU A 87 12.67 -18.64 9.59
C LEU A 87 13.15 -19.35 10.86
N PRO A 88 14.41 -19.10 11.30
CA PRO A 88 14.83 -19.46 12.65
C PRO A 88 13.91 -18.81 13.68
N GLU A 89 13.57 -19.54 14.75
CA GLU A 89 12.61 -19.09 15.76
C GLU A 89 12.95 -17.70 16.32
N ARG A 90 14.21 -17.46 16.66
CA ARG A 90 14.67 -16.18 17.18
C ARG A 90 14.39 -15.01 16.21
N VAL A 91 14.55 -15.24 14.92
CA VAL A 91 14.29 -14.24 13.86
C VAL A 91 12.79 -14.03 13.70
N ALA A 92 12.02 -15.12 13.64
CA ALA A 92 10.56 -15.06 13.55
C ALA A 92 9.95 -14.29 14.72
N VAL A 93 10.42 -14.52 15.95
CA VAL A 93 9.90 -13.85 17.14
C VAL A 93 10.26 -12.37 17.17
N ASN A 94 11.54 -12.04 16.98
CA ASN A 94 12.03 -10.68 17.21
C ASN A 94 11.73 -9.74 16.04
N GLU A 95 11.92 -10.21 14.81
CA GLU A 95 11.77 -9.35 13.63
C GLU A 95 10.33 -9.32 13.12
N VAL A 96 9.54 -10.36 13.39
CA VAL A 96 8.20 -10.51 12.80
C VAL A 96 7.10 -10.44 13.84
N LEU A 97 7.03 -11.44 14.73
CA LEU A 97 5.86 -11.63 15.60
C LEU A 97 5.73 -10.51 16.63
N ARG A 98 6.81 -10.12 17.30
CA ARG A 98 6.75 -9.07 18.34
C ARG A 98 6.32 -7.71 17.76
N PRO A 99 6.94 -7.16 16.69
CA PRO A 99 6.49 -5.93 16.05
C PRO A 99 5.05 -6.02 15.53
N LEU A 100 4.70 -7.13 14.87
CA LEU A 100 3.37 -7.34 14.33
C LEU A 100 2.30 -7.35 15.42
N LEU A 101 2.55 -8.04 16.53
CA LEU A 101 1.62 -8.08 17.66
C LEU A 101 1.46 -6.71 18.33
N HIS A 102 2.51 -5.89 18.40
CA HIS A 102 2.39 -4.50 18.88
C HIS A 102 1.48 -3.68 17.95
N ALA A 103 1.68 -3.76 16.64
CA ALA A 103 0.83 -3.09 15.64
C ALA A 103 -0.64 -3.54 15.74
N LEU A 104 -0.88 -4.84 15.80
CA LEU A 104 -2.23 -5.40 15.90
C LEU A 104 -2.92 -5.00 17.21
N THR A 105 -2.20 -5.02 18.34
CA THR A 105 -2.74 -4.55 19.62
C THR A 105 -3.16 -3.09 19.53
N TYR A 106 -2.32 -2.23 18.93
CA TYR A 106 -2.64 -0.83 18.70
C TYR A 106 -3.88 -0.63 17.81
N MET A 107 -3.98 -1.37 16.70
CA MET A 107 -5.10 -1.29 15.77
C MET A 107 -6.41 -1.80 16.39
N HIS A 108 -6.37 -2.97 17.03
CA HIS A 108 -7.54 -3.59 17.65
C HIS A 108 -8.06 -2.74 18.82
N GLY A 109 -7.19 -2.10 19.59
CA GLY A 109 -7.57 -1.14 20.62
C GLY A 109 -8.33 0.09 20.09
N ARG A 110 -8.30 0.33 18.77
CA ARG A 110 -9.03 1.39 18.07
C ARG A 110 -10.20 0.85 17.24
N GLY A 111 -10.55 -0.43 17.39
CA GLY A 111 -11.61 -1.08 16.61
C GLY A 111 -11.25 -1.26 15.13
N VAL A 112 -9.96 -1.20 14.77
CA VAL A 112 -9.49 -1.37 13.39
C VAL A 112 -8.98 -2.80 13.20
N VAL A 113 -9.57 -3.53 12.27
CA VAL A 113 -9.10 -4.86 11.86
C VAL A 113 -8.43 -4.75 10.49
N HIS A 114 -7.22 -5.31 10.34
CA HIS A 114 -6.44 -5.21 9.10
C HIS A 114 -7.13 -5.89 7.89
N ARG A 115 -7.72 -7.08 8.09
CA ARG A 115 -8.46 -7.90 7.10
C ARG A 115 -7.68 -8.44 5.90
N ASP A 116 -6.49 -7.92 5.58
CA ASP A 116 -5.59 -8.50 4.56
C ASP A 116 -4.20 -8.81 5.14
N LEU A 117 -4.13 -9.37 6.35
CA LEU A 117 -2.83 -9.66 6.96
C LEU A 117 -2.21 -10.89 6.30
N LYS A 118 -1.08 -10.69 5.63
CA LYS A 118 -0.33 -11.72 4.90
C LYS A 118 1.16 -11.35 4.86
N PRO A 119 2.08 -12.30 4.57
CA PRO A 119 3.51 -12.00 4.53
C PRO A 119 3.90 -10.84 3.60
N GLY A 120 3.21 -10.66 2.47
CA GLY A 120 3.46 -9.53 1.56
C GLY A 120 3.09 -8.15 2.12
N ASN A 121 2.38 -8.08 3.25
CA ASN A 121 1.99 -6.82 3.91
C ASN A 121 2.76 -6.58 5.22
N VAL A 122 3.74 -7.44 5.55
CA VAL A 122 4.66 -7.21 6.67
C VAL A 122 5.98 -6.75 6.07
N LEU A 123 6.31 -5.47 6.25
CA LEU A 123 7.44 -4.81 5.61
C LEU A 123 8.58 -4.60 6.60
N PHE A 124 9.81 -4.53 6.08
CA PHE A 124 11.01 -4.30 6.84
C PHE A 124 11.71 -3.04 6.35
N ASP A 125 12.15 -2.23 7.29
CA ASP A 125 12.97 -1.05 7.07
C ASP A 125 14.27 -1.14 7.90
N ARG A 126 15.16 -0.16 7.71
CA ARG A 126 16.50 -0.08 8.30
C ARG A 126 16.52 -0.02 9.83
#